data_AF-F2PR22-F1
#
_entry.id   AF-F2PR22-F1
#
_cell.length_a   1.000
_cell.length_b   1.000
_cell.length_c   1.000
_cell.angle_alpha   90.00
_cell.angle_beta   90.00
_cell.angle_gamma   90.00
#
_symmetry.space_group_name_H-M   'P 1'
#
loop_
_entity.id
_entity.type
_entity.pdbx_description
1 polymer ?
#
loop_
_entity_poly.entity_id
_entity_poly.type
_entity_poly.pdbx_seq_one_letter_code
_entity_poly.pdbx_strand_id
1 'polypeptide(L)'
;MNIIEWAFGKRMTPAERLRKHQRALERTQRELDRERVKLENQEKKLVADIKKSAKNGQIAACKIQAKDLVRTRRYIQKFYSMRTQLQAISLRIQTVRSNEQMAQSMKGATILLGSMNKQMNLPALQRIAMEFERENEIMDQRQEMMDDAVDEATGLDDEEEGEEIVKEVLDEIGVDLGQALGEAPSGIQGTAVKEARVAQAVGGGGNTDDEDLQARLDSLRK
;
A
#
# COMPACT_ATOMS: atom_id res chain seq x y z
N MET A 1 -7.41 -43.16 -31.85
CA MET A 1 -8.11 -42.46 -30.76
C MET A 1 -8.04 -43.38 -29.54
N ASN A 2 -7.26 -43.02 -28.52
CA ASN A 2 -6.72 -43.96 -27.54
C ASN A 2 -7.70 -44.23 -26.39
N ILE A 3 -8.00 -45.51 -26.13
CA ILE A 3 -8.92 -46.03 -25.08
C ILE A 3 -8.50 -45.58 -23.66
N ILE A 4 -7.23 -45.27 -23.46
CA ILE A 4 -6.68 -44.78 -22.19
C ILE A 4 -7.17 -43.34 -21.86
N GLU A 5 -7.51 -42.53 -22.87
CA GLU A 5 -8.02 -41.15 -22.65
C GLU A 5 -9.46 -41.12 -22.11
N TRP A 6 -10.25 -42.18 -22.34
CA TRP A 6 -11.63 -42.29 -21.87
C TRP A 6 -11.71 -42.70 -20.40
N ALA A 7 -10.79 -43.54 -19.92
CA ALA A 7 -10.82 -44.09 -18.56
C ALA A 7 -10.14 -43.20 -17.50
N PHE A 8 -9.19 -42.34 -17.87
CA PHE A 8 -8.41 -41.54 -16.90
C PHE A 8 -8.52 -40.02 -17.07
N GLY A 9 -9.35 -39.54 -18.01
CA GLY A 9 -9.41 -38.13 -18.37
C GLY A 9 -8.13 -37.66 -19.07
N LYS A 10 -8.26 -36.77 -20.05
CA LYS A 10 -7.09 -36.19 -20.72
C LYS A 10 -6.21 -35.49 -19.69
N ARG A 11 -4.97 -35.97 -19.51
CA ARG A 11 -3.96 -35.27 -18.72
C ARG A 11 -3.74 -33.92 -19.37
N MET A 12 -4.10 -32.86 -18.65
CA MET A 12 -4.07 -31.49 -19.16
C MET A 12 -2.64 -31.16 -19.60
N THR A 13 -2.49 -30.76 -20.86
CA THR A 13 -1.19 -30.43 -21.44
C THR A 13 -0.59 -29.20 -20.74
N PRO A 14 0.74 -29.01 -20.76
CA PRO A 14 1.37 -27.81 -20.20
C PRO A 14 0.76 -26.51 -20.76
N ALA A 15 0.45 -26.48 -22.06
CA ALA A 15 -0.21 -25.35 -22.71
C ALA A 15 -1.64 -25.10 -22.20
N GLU A 16 -2.44 -26.15 -21.97
CA GLU A 16 -3.77 -26.02 -21.38
C GLU A 16 -3.72 -25.57 -19.92
N ARG A 17 -2.74 -26.05 -19.16
CA ARG A 17 -2.47 -25.60 -17.79
C ARG A 17 -2.13 -24.12 -17.74
N LEU A 18 -1.24 -23.66 -18.61
CA LEU A 18 -0.86 -22.26 -18.74
C LEU A 18 -2.07 -21.37 -19.07
N ARG A 19 -2.92 -21.79 -20.02
CA ARG A 19 -4.18 -21.09 -20.35
C ARG A 19 -5.16 -21.05 -19.18
N LYS A 20 -5.29 -22.14 -18.41
CA LYS A 20 -6.16 -22.19 -17.23
C LYS A 20 -5.68 -21.21 -16.16
N HIS A 21 -4.36 -21.14 -15.90
CA HIS A 21 -3.79 -20.19 -14.94
C HIS A 21 -3.91 -18.74 -15.42
N GLN A 22 -3.69 -18.45 -16.71
CA GLN A 22 -3.92 -17.12 -17.28
C GLN A 22 -5.36 -16.64 -17.03
N ARG A 23 -6.37 -17.48 -17.31
CA ARG A 23 -7.78 -17.15 -17.03
C ARG A 23 -8.11 -17.05 -15.54
N ALA A 24 -7.38 -17.73 -14.68
CA ALA A 24 -7.54 -17.61 -13.24
C ALA A 24 -6.99 -16.26 -12.76
N LEU A 25 -5.78 -15.88 -13.22
CA LEU A 25 -5.17 -14.59 -12.93
C LEU A 25 -6.05 -13.42 -13.38
N GLU A 26 -6.60 -13.46 -14.60
CA GLU A 26 -7.55 -12.44 -15.06
C GLU A 26 -8.82 -12.34 -14.20
N ARG A 27 -9.30 -13.47 -13.65
CA ARG A 27 -10.43 -13.45 -12.72
C ARG A 27 -10.06 -12.80 -11.40
N THR A 28 -8.91 -13.18 -10.84
CA THR A 28 -8.37 -12.58 -9.62
C THR A 28 -8.14 -11.07 -9.79
N GLN A 29 -7.60 -10.62 -10.94
CA GLN A 29 -7.45 -9.19 -11.24
C GLN A 29 -8.79 -8.44 -11.14
N ARG A 30 -9.86 -8.97 -11.76
CA ARG A 30 -11.21 -8.37 -11.68
C ARG A 30 -11.82 -8.43 -10.28
N GLU A 31 -11.46 -9.43 -9.47
CA GLU A 31 -11.88 -9.53 -8.07
C GLU A 31 -11.17 -8.48 -7.22
N LEU A 32 -9.85 -8.34 -7.37
CA LEU A 32 -9.06 -7.29 -6.72
C LEU A 32 -9.57 -5.89 -7.08
N ASP A 33 -9.88 -5.62 -8.35
CA ASP A 33 -10.44 -4.33 -8.76
C ASP A 33 -11.80 -4.06 -8.09
N ARG A 34 -12.64 -5.10 -7.93
CA ARG A 34 -13.93 -4.98 -7.25
C ARG A 34 -13.78 -4.74 -5.75
N GLU A 35 -12.83 -5.40 -5.10
CA GLU A 35 -12.53 -5.18 -3.69
C GLU A 35 -11.94 -3.79 -3.46
N ARG A 36 -11.04 -3.33 -4.33
CA ARG A 36 -10.50 -1.98 -4.29
C ARG A 36 -11.62 -0.93 -4.33
N VAL A 37 -12.56 -1.05 -5.27
CA VAL A 37 -13.70 -0.10 -5.36
C VAL A 37 -14.58 -0.14 -4.11
N LYS A 38 -14.72 -1.29 -3.44
CA LYS A 38 -15.42 -1.35 -2.15
C LYS A 38 -14.67 -0.59 -1.06
N LEU A 39 -13.35 -0.74 -1.00
CA LEU A 39 -12.49 -0.01 -0.05
C LEU A 39 -12.49 1.49 -0.33
N GLU A 40 -12.43 1.93 -1.59
CA GLU A 40 -12.55 3.36 -1.97
C GLU A 40 -13.91 3.95 -1.54
N ASN A 41 -14.99 3.17 -1.62
CA ASN A 41 -16.30 3.60 -1.12
C ASN A 41 -16.37 3.62 0.41
N GLN A 42 -15.68 2.70 1.09
CA GLN A 42 -15.55 2.71 2.55
C GLN A 42 -14.71 3.89 3.03
N GLU A 43 -13.63 4.24 2.32
CA GLU A 43 -12.81 5.42 2.56
C GLU A 43 -13.67 6.70 2.54
N LYS A 44 -14.50 6.87 1.49
CA LYS A 44 -15.42 8.02 1.39
C LYS A 44 -16.40 8.11 2.56
N LYS A 45 -16.90 6.96 3.05
CA LYS A 45 -17.78 6.90 4.22
C LYS A 45 -17.03 7.28 5.49
N LEU A 46 -15.84 6.72 5.71
CA LEU A 46 -14.98 7.04 6.85
C LEU A 46 -14.65 8.55 6.89
N VAL A 47 -14.33 9.16 5.76
CA VAL A 47 -14.11 10.62 5.67
C VAL A 47 -15.35 11.41 6.11
N ALA A 48 -16.55 11.00 5.66
CA ALA A 48 -17.79 11.65 6.08
C ALA A 48 -18.07 11.47 7.57
N ASP A 49 -17.82 10.28 8.11
CA ASP A 49 -18.01 9.96 9.52
C ASP A 49 -17.01 10.72 10.42
N ILE A 50 -15.74 10.83 10.02
CA ILE A 50 -14.72 11.63 10.71
C ILE A 50 -15.16 13.10 10.77
N LYS A 51 -15.62 13.67 9.65
CA LYS A 51 -16.15 15.05 9.63
C LYS A 51 -17.31 15.24 10.58
N LYS A 52 -18.21 14.25 10.67
CA LYS A 52 -19.38 14.31 11.57
C LYS A 52 -18.96 14.19 13.04
N SER A 53 -18.13 13.22 13.37
CA SER A 53 -17.63 13.01 14.75
C SER A 53 -16.81 14.21 15.24
N ALA A 54 -16.08 14.87 14.34
CA ALA A 54 -15.31 16.05 14.70
C ALA A 54 -16.18 17.28 14.97
N LYS A 55 -17.21 17.52 14.14
CA LYS A 55 -18.21 18.58 14.41
C LYS A 55 -18.93 18.38 15.74
N ASN A 56 -19.10 17.12 16.16
CA ASN A 56 -19.71 16.77 17.44
C ASN A 56 -18.72 16.82 18.63
N GLY A 57 -17.45 17.20 18.40
CA GLY A 57 -16.43 17.27 19.45
C GLY A 57 -15.95 15.91 19.98
N GLN A 58 -16.23 14.80 19.28
CA GLN A 58 -15.90 13.45 19.72
C GLN A 58 -14.44 13.07 19.38
N ILE A 59 -13.48 13.71 20.03
CA ILE A 59 -12.05 13.59 19.70
C ILE A 59 -11.53 12.14 19.73
N ALA A 60 -11.95 11.34 20.72
CA ALA A 60 -11.53 9.94 20.83
C ALA A 60 -12.05 9.09 19.65
N ALA A 61 -13.29 9.32 19.22
CA ALA A 61 -13.88 8.63 18.06
C ALA A 61 -13.17 9.05 16.77
N CYS A 62 -12.88 10.34 16.59
CA CYS A 62 -12.12 10.84 15.44
C CYS A 62 -10.73 10.20 15.34
N LYS A 63 -10.02 10.07 16.46
CA LYS A 63 -8.68 9.45 16.47
C LYS A 63 -8.72 7.99 16.01
N ILE A 64 -9.73 7.22 16.43
CA ILE A 64 -9.91 5.83 16.01
C ILE A 64 -10.29 5.75 14.53
N GLN A 65 -11.24 6.56 14.08
CA GLN A 65 -11.69 6.60 12.70
C GLN A 65 -10.58 7.06 11.73
N ALA A 66 -9.76 8.02 12.14
CA ALA A 66 -8.61 8.48 11.36
C ALA A 66 -7.55 7.38 11.18
N LYS A 67 -7.26 6.60 12.24
CA LYS A 67 -6.39 5.41 12.11
C LYS A 67 -6.97 4.39 11.13
N ASP A 68 -8.28 4.16 11.16
CA ASP A 68 -8.94 3.24 10.22
C ASP A 68 -8.92 3.76 8.78
N LEU A 69 -9.03 5.08 8.59
CA LEU A 69 -8.88 5.72 7.29
C LEU A 69 -7.47 5.52 6.72
N VAL A 70 -6.42 5.76 7.51
CA VAL A 70 -5.02 5.52 7.09
C VAL A 70 -4.81 4.06 6.69
N ARG A 71 -5.32 3.13 7.52
CA ARG A 71 -5.24 1.69 7.22
C ARG A 71 -5.97 1.35 5.91
N THR A 72 -7.15 1.94 5.67
CA THR A 72 -7.94 1.73 4.45
C THR A 72 -7.21 2.25 3.22
N ARG A 73 -6.60 3.44 3.28
CA ARG A 73 -5.75 4.00 2.21
C ARG A 73 -4.55 3.11 1.91
N ARG A 74 -3.84 2.62 2.94
CA ARG A 74 -2.74 1.66 2.78
C ARG A 74 -3.19 0.37 2.10
N TYR A 75 -4.37 -0.16 2.46
CA TYR A 75 -4.92 -1.32 1.76
C TYR A 75 -5.22 -1.01 0.29
N ILE A 76 -5.85 0.12 -0.03
CA ILE A 76 -6.12 0.52 -1.43
C ILE A 76 -4.80 0.56 -2.24
N GLN A 77 -3.74 1.17 -1.69
CA GLN A 77 -2.41 1.17 -2.32
C GLN A 77 -1.85 -0.24 -2.51
N LYS A 78 -1.96 -1.11 -1.50
CA LYS A 78 -1.56 -2.52 -1.60
C LYS A 78 -2.33 -3.26 -2.72
N PHE A 79 -3.63 -3.01 -2.86
CA PHE A 79 -4.44 -3.56 -3.97
C PHE A 79 -3.95 -3.07 -5.34
N TYR A 80 -3.52 -1.81 -5.49
CA TYR A 80 -2.90 -1.32 -6.71
C TYR A 80 -1.58 -2.03 -7.03
N SER A 81 -0.73 -2.23 -6.02
CA SER A 81 0.54 -2.95 -6.18
C SER A 81 0.29 -4.41 -6.61
N MET A 82 -0.58 -5.13 -5.89
CA MET A 82 -0.95 -6.51 -6.23
C MET A 82 -1.56 -6.64 -7.63
N ARG A 83 -2.43 -5.72 -8.05
CA ARG A 83 -3.00 -5.71 -9.41
C ARG A 83 -1.90 -5.61 -10.46
N THR A 84 -0.92 -4.74 -10.24
CA THR A 84 0.21 -4.53 -11.15
C THR A 84 1.12 -5.75 -11.18
N GLN A 85 1.41 -6.37 -10.04
CA GLN A 85 2.15 -7.63 -9.96
C GLN A 85 1.45 -8.76 -10.73
N LEU A 86 0.14 -8.94 -10.55
CA LEU A 86 -0.63 -9.93 -11.31
C LEU A 86 -0.65 -9.63 -12.82
N GLN A 87 -0.65 -8.35 -13.20
CA GLN A 87 -0.55 -7.95 -14.61
C GLN A 87 0.82 -8.32 -15.20
N ALA A 88 1.90 -8.10 -14.45
CA ALA A 88 3.26 -8.50 -14.86
C ALA A 88 3.38 -10.02 -15.04
N ILE A 89 2.83 -10.81 -14.10
CA ILE A 89 2.81 -12.27 -14.21
C ILE A 89 1.99 -12.73 -15.43
N SER A 90 0.84 -12.10 -15.69
CA SER A 90 0.01 -12.41 -16.86
C SER A 90 0.76 -12.15 -18.17
N LEU A 91 1.49 -11.04 -18.26
CA LEU A 91 2.33 -10.71 -19.41
C LEU A 91 3.45 -11.73 -19.59
N ARG A 92 4.12 -12.13 -18.51
CA ARG A 92 5.16 -13.15 -18.55
C ARG A 92 4.63 -14.50 -19.05
N ILE A 93 3.45 -14.91 -18.57
CA ILE A 93 2.76 -16.11 -19.04
C ILE A 93 2.45 -16.02 -20.55
N GLN A 94 2.05 -14.85 -21.05
CA GLN A 94 1.83 -14.63 -22.46
C GLN A 94 3.12 -14.79 -23.27
N THR A 95 4.25 -14.26 -22.78
CA THR A 95 5.58 -14.45 -23.40
C THR A 95 5.97 -15.93 -23.45
N VAL A 96 5.84 -16.65 -22.34
CA VAL A 96 6.12 -18.10 -22.29
C VAL A 96 5.28 -18.87 -23.30
N ARG A 97 3.99 -18.50 -23.46
CA ARG A 97 3.11 -19.13 -24.45
C ARG A 97 3.57 -18.91 -25.89
N SER A 98 4.00 -17.69 -26.22
CA SER A 98 4.52 -17.36 -27.54
C SER A 98 5.83 -18.10 -27.83
N ASN A 99 6.72 -18.20 -26.83
CA ASN A 99 7.97 -18.95 -26.93
C ASN A 99 7.72 -20.45 -27.14
N GLU A 100 6.77 -21.05 -26.39
CA GLU A 100 6.37 -22.45 -26.58
C GLU A 100 5.83 -22.69 -28.00
N GLN A 101 4.98 -21.80 -28.51
CA GLN A 101 4.46 -21.92 -29.88
C GLN A 101 5.58 -21.82 -30.93
N MET A 102 6.53 -20.91 -30.73
CA MET A 102 7.70 -20.78 -31.59
C MET A 102 8.58 -22.03 -31.54
N ALA A 103 8.86 -22.57 -30.34
CA ALA A 103 9.61 -23.79 -30.15
C ALA A 103 8.93 -25.00 -30.82
N GLN A 104 7.60 -25.11 -30.74
CA GLN A 104 6.84 -26.15 -31.43
C GLN A 104 6.92 -26.02 -32.96
N SER A 105 6.80 -24.81 -33.50
CA SER A 105 6.97 -24.54 -34.94
C SER A 105 8.39 -24.81 -35.41
N MET A 106 9.40 -24.40 -34.65
CA MET A 106 10.81 -24.68 -34.94
C MET A 106 11.10 -26.18 -34.86
N LYS A 107 10.53 -26.91 -33.90
CA LYS A 107 10.63 -28.37 -33.83
C LYS A 107 10.02 -29.03 -35.06
N GLY A 108 8.83 -28.61 -35.48
CA GLY A 108 8.19 -29.10 -36.72
C GLY A 108 9.03 -28.81 -37.97
N ALA A 109 9.53 -27.59 -38.10
CA ALA A 109 10.41 -27.18 -39.19
C ALA A 109 11.74 -27.92 -39.17
N THR A 110 12.32 -28.17 -37.99
CA THR A 110 13.57 -28.93 -37.82
C THR A 110 13.38 -30.41 -38.13
N ILE A 111 12.23 -31.00 -37.81
CA ILE A 111 11.90 -32.38 -38.22
C ILE A 111 11.72 -32.46 -39.74
N LEU A 112 11.08 -31.47 -40.36
CA LEU A 112 10.88 -31.39 -41.82
C LEU A 112 12.21 -31.14 -42.56
N LEU A 113 13.04 -30.24 -42.03
CA LEU A 113 14.40 -30.01 -42.50
C LEU A 113 15.26 -31.23 -42.25
N GLY A 114 15.11 -31.94 -41.14
CA GLY A 114 15.81 -33.19 -40.82
C GLY A 114 15.42 -34.34 -41.74
N SER A 115 14.16 -34.43 -42.15
CA SER A 115 13.72 -35.42 -43.15
C SER A 115 14.22 -35.08 -44.56
N MET A 116 14.35 -33.79 -44.91
CA MET A 116 15.05 -33.35 -46.13
C MET A 116 16.57 -33.49 -46.01
N ASN A 117 17.15 -33.27 -44.83
CA ASN A 117 18.59 -33.27 -44.52
C ASN A 117 19.16 -34.68 -44.30
N LYS A 118 18.30 -35.69 -44.12
CA LYS A 118 18.68 -37.09 -44.27
C LYS A 118 19.25 -37.39 -45.66
N GLN A 119 19.12 -36.45 -46.61
CA GLN A 119 19.80 -36.45 -47.90
C GLN A 119 21.07 -35.57 -47.96
N MET A 120 21.38 -34.63 -47.01
CA MET A 120 22.59 -33.75 -47.06
C MET A 120 23.11 -33.09 -45.73
N ASN A 121 23.71 -33.84 -44.78
CA ASN A 121 24.68 -33.39 -43.71
C ASN A 121 24.27 -32.53 -42.47
N LEU A 122 24.84 -32.90 -41.29
CA LEU A 122 24.40 -32.64 -39.90
C LEU A 122 24.92 -31.43 -39.03
N PRO A 123 25.86 -30.54 -39.40
CA PRO A 123 26.50 -29.63 -38.41
C PRO A 123 25.65 -28.48 -37.82
N ALA A 124 24.56 -28.05 -38.47
CA ALA A 124 23.81 -26.86 -38.04
C ALA A 124 22.91 -27.09 -36.81
N LEU A 125 22.50 -28.34 -36.56
CA LEU A 125 21.59 -28.70 -35.46
C LEU A 125 22.26 -28.55 -34.08
N GLN A 126 23.57 -28.80 -33.99
CA GLN A 126 24.34 -28.65 -32.75
C GLN A 126 24.49 -27.20 -32.30
N ARG A 127 24.48 -26.25 -33.25
CA ARG A 127 24.64 -24.83 -32.95
C ARG A 127 23.38 -24.22 -32.33
N ILE A 128 22.20 -24.62 -32.84
CA ILE A 128 20.89 -24.17 -32.32
C ILE A 128 20.62 -24.71 -30.91
N ALA A 129 21.05 -25.94 -30.61
CA ALA A 129 20.93 -26.50 -29.27
C ALA A 129 21.80 -25.75 -28.24
N MET A 130 23.04 -25.40 -28.62
CA MET A 130 23.95 -24.61 -27.77
C MET A 130 23.47 -23.17 -27.56
N GLU A 131 22.92 -22.52 -28.59
CA GLU A 131 22.34 -21.18 -28.45
C GLU A 131 21.07 -21.17 -27.60
N PHE A 132 20.24 -22.23 -27.67
CA PHE A 132 19.05 -22.36 -26.81
C PHE A 132 19.39 -22.60 -25.33
N GLU A 133 20.44 -23.35 -25.04
CA GLU A 133 20.98 -23.50 -23.67
C GLU A 133 21.48 -22.16 -23.13
N ARG A 134 22.25 -21.41 -23.93
CA ARG A 134 22.79 -20.10 -23.54
C ARG A 134 21.70 -19.06 -23.28
N GLU A 135 20.66 -19.02 -24.10
CA GLU A 135 19.58 -18.03 -23.98
C GLU A 135 18.66 -18.34 -22.79
N ASN A 136 18.49 -19.62 -22.41
CA ASN A 136 17.77 -19.99 -21.19
C ASN A 136 18.53 -19.62 -19.92
N GLU A 137 19.86 -19.83 -19.86
CA GLU A 137 20.68 -19.39 -18.72
C GLU A 137 20.61 -17.87 -18.50
N ILE A 138 20.59 -17.07 -19.57
CA ILE A 138 20.45 -15.61 -19.51
C ILE A 138 19.06 -15.19 -19.00
N MET A 139 18.02 -15.96 -19.32
CA MET A 139 16.66 -15.73 -18.83
C MET A 139 16.51 -16.04 -17.35
N ASP A 140 17.15 -17.10 -16.85
CA ASP A 140 17.13 -17.45 -15.42
C ASP A 140 17.91 -16.44 -14.58
N GLN A 141 19.06 -15.93 -15.05
CA GLN A 141 19.79 -14.85 -14.37
C GLN A 141 19.02 -13.52 -14.31
N ARG A 142 18.29 -13.16 -15.37
CA ARG A 142 17.45 -11.96 -15.37
C ARG A 142 16.25 -12.09 -14.43
N GLN A 143 15.83 -13.32 -14.12
CA GLN A 143 14.76 -13.56 -13.19
C GLN A 143 15.20 -13.36 -11.74
N GLU A 144 16.40 -13.82 -11.36
CA GLU A 144 16.99 -13.57 -10.04
C GLU A 144 17.15 -12.06 -9.75
N MET A 145 17.68 -11.28 -10.71
CA MET A 145 17.80 -9.82 -10.55
C MET A 145 16.46 -9.08 -10.44
N MET A 146 15.38 -9.67 -10.96
CA MET A 146 14.05 -9.08 -10.93
C MET A 146 13.29 -9.45 -9.64
N ASP A 147 13.58 -10.59 -9.03
CA ASP A 147 13.04 -10.96 -7.72
C ASP A 147 13.75 -10.18 -6.59
N ASP A 148 15.07 -9.96 -6.69
CA ASP A 148 15.83 -9.12 -5.73
C ASP A 148 15.35 -7.66 -5.72
N ALA A 149 15.05 -7.09 -6.89
CA ALA A 149 14.51 -5.72 -7.00
C ALA A 149 13.05 -5.59 -6.51
N VAL A 150 12.30 -6.69 -6.45
CA VAL A 150 10.93 -6.71 -5.92
C VAL A 150 10.94 -6.88 -4.39
N ASP A 151 11.89 -7.62 -3.83
CA ASP A 151 12.10 -7.73 -2.39
C ASP A 151 12.62 -6.41 -1.78
N GLU A 152 13.49 -5.67 -2.48
CA GLU A 152 13.95 -4.34 -2.04
C GLU A 152 12.84 -3.26 -2.12
N ALA A 153 11.94 -3.37 -3.10
CA ALA A 153 10.82 -2.43 -3.25
C ALA A 153 9.61 -2.72 -2.33
N THR A 154 9.58 -3.86 -1.64
CA THR A 154 8.50 -4.25 -0.72
C THR A 154 8.85 -4.10 0.76
N GLY A 155 10.04 -3.59 1.07
CA GLY A 155 10.46 -3.13 2.40
C GLY A 155 9.62 -1.94 2.88
N LEU A 156 8.40 -2.23 3.33
CA LEU A 156 7.52 -1.31 4.06
C LEU A 156 7.94 -1.31 5.53
N ASP A 157 9.06 -0.68 5.82
CA ASP A 157 9.35 -0.18 7.17
C ASP A 157 8.84 1.26 7.22
N ASP A 158 7.83 1.50 8.08
CA ASP A 158 7.50 2.79 8.70
C ASP A 158 6.25 2.60 9.58
N GLU A 159 6.45 1.91 10.70
CA GLU A 159 5.45 1.70 11.75
C GLU A 159 5.45 2.79 12.84
N GLU A 160 6.41 3.71 12.88
CA GLU A 160 6.57 4.65 14.01
C GLU A 160 5.82 6.00 13.91
N GLU A 161 5.24 6.38 12.75
CA GLU A 161 4.64 7.72 12.56
C GLU A 161 3.12 7.81 12.80
N GLY A 162 2.52 6.84 13.50
CA GLY A 162 1.06 6.67 13.54
C GLY A 162 0.24 7.82 14.17
N GLU A 163 0.82 8.69 15.00
CA GLU A 163 0.09 9.83 15.59
C GLU A 163 0.20 11.12 14.77
N GLU A 164 1.36 11.35 14.16
CA GLU A 164 1.58 12.48 13.27
C GLU A 164 0.77 12.34 11.98
N ILE A 165 0.75 11.13 11.40
CA ILE A 165 -0.08 10.82 10.22
C ILE A 165 -1.57 11.03 10.51
N VAL A 166 -2.03 10.71 11.73
CA VAL A 166 -3.44 10.94 12.10
C VAL A 166 -3.77 12.43 12.15
N LYS A 167 -2.85 13.24 12.66
CA LYS A 167 -3.00 14.70 12.70
C LYS A 167 -3.02 15.27 11.27
N GLU A 168 -2.07 14.87 10.43
CA GLU A 168 -2.00 15.28 9.02
C GLU A 168 -3.29 14.94 8.26
N VAL A 169 -3.84 13.73 8.45
CA VAL A 169 -5.08 13.32 7.80
C VAL A 169 -6.29 14.13 8.29
N LEU A 170 -6.34 14.51 9.57
CA LEU A 170 -7.40 15.38 10.09
C LEU A 170 -7.31 16.79 9.50
N ASP A 171 -6.08 17.30 9.33
CA ASP A 171 -5.80 18.59 8.69
C ASP A 171 -6.17 18.55 7.19
N GLU A 172 -5.82 17.47 6.46
CA GLU A 172 -6.19 17.25 5.04
C GLU A 172 -7.73 17.26 4.83
N ILE A 173 -8.47 16.69 5.79
CA ILE A 173 -9.94 16.62 5.74
C ILE A 173 -10.58 17.99 6.02
N GLY A 174 -9.80 18.97 6.50
CA GLY A 174 -10.25 20.31 6.86
C GLY A 174 -10.97 20.35 8.21
N VAL A 175 -10.61 19.43 9.11
CA VAL A 175 -11.11 19.38 10.48
C VAL A 175 -10.05 20.00 11.37
N ASP A 176 -10.06 21.32 11.46
CA ASP A 176 -9.21 22.01 12.40
C ASP A 176 -9.78 21.82 13.82
N LEU A 177 -9.19 20.89 14.58
CA LEU A 177 -9.52 20.68 16.01
C LEU A 177 -9.36 21.97 16.83
N GLY A 178 -8.58 22.94 16.34
CA GLY A 178 -8.37 24.24 16.96
C GLY A 178 -9.58 25.18 16.85
N GLN A 179 -10.43 25.04 15.83
CA GLN A 179 -11.55 25.96 15.63
C GLN A 179 -12.71 25.74 16.62
N ALA A 180 -12.88 24.53 17.16
CA ALA A 180 -13.91 24.25 18.16
C ALA A 180 -13.56 24.71 19.59
N LEU A 181 -12.31 25.13 19.83
CA LEU A 181 -11.85 25.73 21.10
C LEU A 181 -11.76 27.27 21.05
N GLY A 182 -11.98 27.88 19.87
CA GLY A 182 -11.85 29.33 19.64
C GLY A 182 -13.13 30.16 19.75
N GLU A 183 -14.31 29.54 19.87
CA GLU A 183 -15.58 30.24 20.06
C GLU A 183 -16.14 30.04 21.48
N ALA A 184 -15.31 30.23 22.50
CA ALA A 184 -15.84 30.65 23.80
C ALA A 184 -16.26 32.13 23.65
N PRO A 185 -17.54 32.50 23.86
CA PRO A 185 -17.97 33.88 23.71
C PRO A 185 -17.27 34.74 24.77
N SER A 186 -16.23 35.48 24.38
CA SER A 186 -15.59 36.52 25.19
C SER A 186 -16.47 37.79 25.30
N GLY A 187 -17.79 37.64 25.17
CA GLY A 187 -18.77 38.72 25.12
C GLY A 187 -19.57 38.92 26.40
N ILE A 188 -19.07 38.47 27.55
CA ILE A 188 -19.65 38.81 28.87
C ILE A 188 -18.55 39.37 29.79
N GLN A 189 -18.05 40.55 29.45
CA GLN A 189 -17.61 41.53 30.45
C GLN A 189 -18.77 42.53 30.54
N GLY A 190 -19.69 42.38 31.48
CA GLY A 190 -19.42 42.64 32.89
C GLY A 190 -19.96 44.04 33.20
N THR A 191 -21.28 44.15 33.35
CA THR A 191 -21.92 45.38 33.83
C THR A 191 -21.30 45.77 35.16
N ALA A 192 -20.58 46.89 35.14
CA ALA A 192 -19.90 47.47 36.28
C ALA A 192 -20.92 47.80 37.39
N VAL A 193 -20.98 46.95 38.41
CA VAL A 193 -21.57 47.28 39.70
C VAL A 193 -20.52 48.09 40.46
N LYS A 194 -20.82 49.38 40.71
CA LYS A 194 -20.00 50.26 41.54
C LYS A 194 -20.06 49.78 42.99
N GLU A 195 -19.01 49.10 43.44
CA GLU A 195 -18.80 48.85 44.87
C GLU A 195 -18.19 50.08 45.55
N ALA A 196 -18.78 50.43 46.69
CA ALA A 196 -18.38 51.54 47.54
C ALA A 196 -16.98 51.29 48.13
N ARG A 197 -16.11 52.29 48.02
CA ARG A 197 -14.76 52.30 48.62
C ARG A 197 -14.86 52.29 50.15
N VAL A 198 -14.35 51.24 50.78
CA VAL A 198 -13.91 51.27 52.17
C VAL A 198 -12.38 51.44 52.18
N ALA A 199 -11.92 52.43 52.92
CA ALA A 199 -10.51 52.79 53.03
C ALA A 199 -9.72 51.74 53.83
N GLN A 200 -8.58 51.29 53.29
CA GLN A 200 -7.56 50.57 54.06
C GLN A 200 -6.23 51.32 53.97
N ALA A 201 -5.60 51.45 55.13
CA ALA A 201 -4.52 52.37 55.43
C ALA A 201 -3.23 52.10 54.64
N VAL A 202 -2.62 53.19 54.20
CA VAL A 202 -1.28 53.31 53.63
C VAL A 202 -0.22 52.96 54.68
N GLY A 203 0.71 52.08 54.34
CA GLY A 203 1.92 51.86 55.14
C GLY A 203 2.97 51.01 54.43
N GLY A 204 4.07 51.64 54.00
CA GLY A 204 5.40 51.04 53.85
C GLY A 204 5.67 50.25 52.57
N GLY A 205 6.50 50.80 51.68
CA GLY A 205 6.94 50.13 50.47
C GLY A 205 8.24 49.31 50.64
N GLY A 206 8.46 48.44 49.66
CA GLY A 206 9.76 47.86 49.30
C GLY A 206 10.05 46.48 49.92
N ASN A 207 10.43 45.52 49.07
CA ASN A 207 11.13 44.25 49.33
C ASN A 207 10.38 42.93 49.62
N THR A 208 9.05 42.83 49.56
CA THR A 208 8.38 41.54 49.83
C THR A 208 8.52 40.49 48.73
N ASP A 209 8.69 40.90 47.46
CA ASP A 209 8.70 39.95 46.35
C ASP A 209 10.04 39.19 46.25
N ASP A 210 11.16 39.83 46.64
CA ASP A 210 12.49 39.19 46.62
C ASP A 210 12.65 38.16 47.74
N GLU A 211 12.09 38.42 48.93
CA GLU A 211 12.14 37.47 50.06
C GLU A 211 11.33 36.20 49.78
N ASP A 212 10.19 36.33 49.11
CA ASP A 212 9.32 35.20 48.77
C ASP A 212 9.92 34.34 47.63
N LEU A 213 10.67 34.97 46.72
CA LEU A 213 11.43 34.28 45.67
C LEU A 213 12.68 33.58 46.24
N GLN A 214 13.38 34.19 47.20
CA GLN A 214 14.55 33.58 47.86
C GLN A 214 14.14 32.31 48.65
N ALA A 215 13.01 32.38 49.37
CA ALA A 215 12.48 31.24 50.13
C ALA A 215 12.08 30.06 49.24
N ARG A 216 11.56 30.33 48.03
CA ARG A 216 11.28 29.29 47.02
C ARG A 216 12.55 28.66 46.46
N LEU A 217 13.61 29.44 46.28
CA LEU A 217 14.88 28.97 45.71
C LEU A 217 15.64 28.05 46.68
N ASP A 218 15.59 28.35 47.98
CA ASP A 218 16.19 27.50 49.02
C ASP A 218 15.43 26.19 49.22
N SER A 219 14.12 26.17 48.96
CA SER A 219 13.30 24.94 49.01
C SER A 219 13.65 23.91 47.93
N LEU A 220 14.30 24.34 46.83
CA LEU A 220 14.74 23.51 45.71
C LEU A 220 16.20 22.99 45.85
N ARG A 221 16.97 23.49 46.81
CA ARG A 221 18.38 23.11 47.05
C ARG A 221 18.55 22.01 48.11
N LYS A 222 17.48 21.34 48.52
CA LYS A 222 17.49 20.25 49.50
C LYS A 222 17.12 18.93 48.84
#